data_AF-A0AA35I5B0-F1
#
_entry.id   AF-A0AA35I5B0-F1
#
_cell.length_a   1.000
_cell.length_b   1.000
_cell.length_c   1.000
_cell.angle_alpha   90.00
_cell.angle_beta   90.00
_cell.angle_gamma   90.00
#
_symmetry.space_group_name_H-M   'P 1'
#
loop_
_entity.id
_entity.type
_entity.pdbx_description
1 polymer ?
#
loop_
_entity_poly.entity_id
_entity_poly.type
_entity_poly.pdbx_seq_one_letter_code
_entity_poly.pdbx_strand_id
1 'polypeptide(L)'
;MKPLRFAVTPGEPAGIGPDLCLLLAADAQPHPLIAITSRDLLAERATQLGLAVSLLPVAPGQWPDQPAPAAACMYGIPLLQPR
;
A
#
# COMPACT_ATOMS: atom_id res chain seq x y z
N MET A 1 -8.38 22.79 -3.75
CA MET A 1 -7.74 21.99 -4.82
C MET A 1 -8.04 20.52 -4.56
N LYS A 2 -8.23 19.69 -5.59
CA LYS A 2 -8.45 18.25 -5.41
C LYS A 2 -7.12 17.58 -5.04
N PRO A 3 -7.05 16.72 -4.01
CA PRO A 3 -5.79 16.08 -3.61
C PRO A 3 -5.28 15.15 -4.71
N LEU A 4 -3.96 15.17 -4.91
CA LEU A 4 -3.27 14.23 -5.79
C LEU A 4 -3.18 12.88 -5.09
N ARG A 5 -3.47 11.81 -5.83
CA ARG A 5 -3.47 10.43 -5.31
C ARG A 5 -2.71 9.57 -6.30
N PHE A 6 -1.86 8.70 -5.79
CA PHE A 6 -0.99 7.86 -6.60
C PHE A 6 -1.27 6.40 -6.30
N ALA A 7 -1.52 5.63 -7.35
CA ALA A 7 -1.53 4.18 -7.26
C ALA A 7 -0.12 3.67 -7.53
N VAL A 8 0.37 2.74 -6.72
CA VAL A 8 1.60 1.99 -6.97
C VAL A 8 1.26 0.52 -7.09
N THR A 9 1.72 -0.13 -8.14
CA THR A 9 1.61 -1.58 -8.30
C THR A 9 2.94 -2.18 -7.86
N PRO A 10 3.00 -2.98 -6.78
CA PRO A 10 4.25 -3.59 -6.32
C PRO A 10 4.85 -4.60 -7.31
N GLY A 11 4.15 -4.93 -8.39
CA GLY A 11 4.64 -5.83 -9.43
C GLY A 11 4.48 -7.30 -9.04
N GLU A 12 5.50 -8.10 -9.34
CA GLU A 12 5.49 -9.55 -9.10
C GLU A 12 5.52 -9.86 -7.58
N PRO A 13 4.60 -10.69 -7.06
CA PRO A 13 4.56 -11.05 -5.64
C PRO A 13 5.84 -11.68 -5.08
N ALA A 14 6.55 -12.46 -5.90
CA ALA A 14 7.83 -13.09 -5.51
C ALA A 14 9.03 -12.14 -5.63
N GLY A 15 8.84 -10.97 -6.24
CA GLY A 15 9.87 -9.93 -6.38
C GLY A 15 10.02 -9.08 -5.11
N ILE A 16 10.90 -8.08 -5.19
CA ILE A 16 11.16 -7.15 -4.08
C ILE A 16 10.22 -5.95 -4.04
N GLY A 17 9.32 -5.80 -5.01
CA GLY A 17 8.46 -4.61 -5.09
C GLY A 17 7.53 -4.44 -3.87
N PRO A 18 6.94 -5.50 -3.28
CA PRO A 18 6.22 -5.41 -2.01
C PRO A 18 7.11 -4.91 -0.87
N ASP A 19 8.34 -5.40 -0.77
CA ASP A 19 9.35 -4.99 0.21
C ASP A 19 9.66 -3.50 0.08
N LEU A 20 9.88 -3.02 -1.15
CA LEU A 20 10.13 -1.61 -1.43
C LEU A 20 8.93 -0.73 -1.04
N CYS A 21 7.69 -1.21 -1.26
CA CYS A 21 6.50 -0.49 -0.82
C CYS A 21 6.41 -0.39 0.71
N LEU A 22 6.78 -1.45 1.43
CA LEU A 22 6.82 -1.46 2.90
C LEU A 22 7.93 -0.57 3.45
N LEU A 23 9.11 -0.56 2.82
CA LEU A 23 10.21 0.32 3.20
C LEU A 23 9.88 1.79 2.94
N LEU A 24 9.22 2.11 1.83
CA LEU A 24 8.72 3.46 1.56
C LEU A 24 7.69 3.92 2.60
N ALA A 25 6.88 3.00 3.14
CA ALA A 25 5.91 3.28 4.19
C ALA A 25 6.55 3.59 5.56
N ALA A 26 7.87 3.45 5.72
CA ALA A 26 8.57 3.88 6.93
C ALA A 26 8.40 5.38 7.20
N ASP A 27 8.32 6.19 6.13
CA ASP A 27 8.12 7.63 6.19
C ASP A 27 6.73 8.04 5.67
N ALA A 28 6.19 9.12 6.22
CA ALA A 28 4.97 9.73 5.70
C ALA A 28 5.22 10.31 4.30
N GLN A 29 4.34 9.98 3.36
CA GLN A 29 4.45 10.43 1.98
C GLN A 29 3.86 11.84 1.79
N PRO A 30 4.30 12.64 0.81
CA PRO A 30 3.74 13.97 0.55
C PRO A 30 2.30 13.91 0.02
N HIS A 31 1.91 12.78 -0.56
CA HIS A 31 0.59 12.54 -1.13
C HIS A 31 0.11 11.12 -0.79
N PRO A 32 -1.21 10.87 -0.77
CA PRO A 32 -1.74 9.52 -0.67
C PRO A 32 -1.15 8.57 -1.72
N LEU A 33 -0.44 7.55 -1.24
CA LEU A 33 0.18 6.49 -2.03
C LEU A 33 -0.51 5.17 -1.68
N ILE A 34 -1.14 4.55 -2.67
CA ILE A 34 -2.00 3.38 -2.47
C ILE A 34 -1.39 2.20 -3.22
N ALA A 35 -0.90 1.21 -2.49
CA ALA A 35 -0.38 -0.03 -3.05
C ALA A 35 -1.55 -0.91 -3.55
N ILE A 36 -1.61 -1.18 -4.85
CA ILE A 36 -2.61 -2.07 -5.43
C ILE A 36 -2.07 -3.50 -5.34
N THR A 37 -2.43 -4.20 -4.27
CA THR A 37 -1.92 -5.53 -3.94
C THR A 37 -2.78 -6.21 -2.86
N SER A 38 -2.50 -7.47 -2.55
CA SER A 38 -3.16 -8.17 -1.44
C SER A 38 -2.58 -7.74 -0.08
N ARG A 39 -3.45 -7.66 0.92
CA ARG A 39 -3.05 -7.43 2.32
C ARG A 39 -2.07 -8.51 2.80
N ASP A 40 -2.35 -9.76 2.45
CA ASP A 40 -1.63 -10.90 3.01
C ASP A 40 -0.18 -10.95 2.51
N LEU A 41 0.06 -10.58 1.25
CA LEU A 41 1.42 -10.41 0.73
C LEU A 41 2.17 -9.34 1.53
N LEU A 42 1.57 -8.15 1.75
CA LEU A 42 2.22 -7.09 2.53
C LEU A 42 2.50 -7.52 3.97
N ALA A 43 1.56 -8.23 4.61
CA ALA A 43 1.72 -8.71 5.98
C ALA A 43 2.83 -9.75 6.10
N GLU A 44 2.88 -10.70 5.16
CA GLU A 44 3.94 -11.72 5.09
C GLU A 44 5.31 -11.07 4.91
N ARG A 45 5.44 -10.15 3.94
CA ARG A 45 6.71 -9.48 3.64
C ARG A 45 7.15 -8.57 4.80
N ALA A 46 6.23 -7.86 5.45
CA ALA A 46 6.54 -7.05 6.63
C ALA A 46 7.10 -7.92 7.77
N THR A 47 6.51 -9.11 7.98
CA THR A 47 6.99 -10.07 8.98
C THR A 47 8.39 -10.59 8.63
N GLN A 48 8.62 -10.98 7.37
CA GLN A 48 9.92 -11.48 6.90
C GLN A 48 11.04 -10.43 7.02
N LEU A 49 10.70 -9.16 6.85
CA LEU A 49 11.64 -8.03 6.97
C LEU A 49 11.78 -7.49 8.40
N GLY A 50 10.95 -7.94 9.34
CA GLY A 50 10.93 -7.40 10.71
C GLY A 50 10.42 -5.96 10.80
N LEU A 51 9.56 -5.53 9.87
CA LEU A 51 9.00 -4.17 9.82
C LEU A 51 7.68 -4.08 10.60
N ALA A 52 7.59 -3.11 11.51
CA ALA A 52 6.34 -2.75 12.17
C ALA A 52 5.56 -1.75 11.31
N VAL A 53 4.70 -2.25 10.43
CA VAL A 53 3.90 -1.42 9.50
C VAL A 53 2.41 -1.66 9.70
N SER A 54 1.64 -0.59 9.83
CA SER A 54 0.17 -0.64 9.86
C SER A 54 -0.38 -0.73 8.43
N LEU A 55 -1.15 -1.77 8.13
CA LEU A 55 -1.79 -1.93 6.81
C LEU A 55 -3.18 -1.29 6.82
N LEU A 56 -3.37 -0.26 6.02
CA LEU A 56 -4.61 0.53 5.97
C LEU A 56 -5.41 0.19 4.70
N PRO A 57 -6.63 -0.37 4.81
CA PRO A 57 -7.44 -0.71 3.64
C PRO A 57 -7.98 0.54 2.95
N VAL A 58 -7.95 0.54 1.62
CA VAL A 58 -8.59 1.54 0.76
C VAL A 58 -9.63 0.85 -0.12
N ALA A 59 -10.90 1.18 0.10
CA ALA A 59 -12.01 0.65 -0.67
C ALA A 59 -12.32 1.51 -1.90
N PRO A 60 -12.87 0.93 -2.98
CA PRO A 60 -13.39 1.70 -4.10
C PRO A 60 -14.38 2.78 -3.63
N GLY A 61 -14.15 4.03 -4.07
CA GLY A 61 -14.98 5.17 -3.68
C GLY A 61 -14.63 5.80 -2.32
N GLN A 62 -13.76 5.16 -1.52
CA GLN A 62 -13.25 5.68 -0.24
C GLN A 62 -11.79 6.12 -0.39
N TRP A 63 -11.54 7.01 -1.34
CA TRP A 63 -10.18 7.42 -1.71
C TRP A 63 -9.62 8.46 -0.72
N PRO A 64 -8.47 8.21 -0.07
CA PRO A 64 -7.91 9.11 0.93
C PRO A 64 -7.57 10.49 0.35
N ASP A 65 -7.82 11.52 1.13
CA ASP A 65 -7.39 12.90 0.82
C ASP A 65 -6.06 13.26 1.49
N GLN A 66 -5.65 12.47 2.50
CA GLN A 66 -4.43 12.66 3.28
C GLN A 66 -3.49 11.46 3.10
N PRO A 67 -2.17 11.68 3.12
CA PRO A 67 -1.22 10.58 3.13
C PRO A 67 -1.36 9.72 4.39
N ALA A 68 -0.87 8.48 4.32
CA ALA A 68 -0.73 7.65 5.50
C ALA A 68 0.30 8.25 6.46
N PRO A 69 0.15 8.05 7.78
CA PRO A 69 1.21 8.36 8.73
C PRO A 69 2.46 7.52 8.44
N ALA A 70 3.59 7.93 9.02
CA ALA A 70 4.80 7.13 9.01
C ALA A 70 4.53 5.74 9.61
N ALA A 71 5.22 4.72 9.10
CA ALA A 71 5.00 3.31 9.42
C ALA A 71 3.57 2.80 9.09
N ALA A 72 2.91 3.35 8.06
CA ALA A 72 1.64 2.84 7.56
C ALA A 72 1.59 2.75 6.03
N CYS A 73 1.12 1.61 5.53
CA CYS A 73 0.98 1.31 4.11
C CYS A 73 -0.49 1.21 3.74
N MET A 74 -0.97 2.08 2.85
CA MET A 74 -2.33 1.98 2.31
C MET A 74 -2.37 0.95 1.19
N TYR A 75 -3.36 0.08 1.21
CA TYR A 75 -3.51 -0.93 0.16
C TYR A 75 -4.93 -0.98 -0.38
N GLY A 76 -5.04 -1.18 -1.70
CA GLY A 76 -6.27 -1.49 -2.39
C GLY A 76 -6.19 -2.89 -2.98
N ILE A 77 -7.25 -3.68 -2.85
CA ILE A 77 -7.32 -4.99 -3.50
C ILE A 77 -7.56 -4.77 -5.00
N PRO A 78 -6.83 -5.45 -5.90
CA PRO A 78 -7.20 -5.42 -7.32
C PRO A 78 -8.66 -5.86 -7.49
N LEU A 79 -9.40 -5.15 -8.34
CA LEU A 79 -10.71 -5.61 -8.81
C LEU A 79 -10.50 -6.86 -9.69
N LEU A 80 -10.25 -8.01 -9.07
CA LEU A 80 -10.60 -9.28 -9.69
C LEU A 80 -12.12 -9.38 -9.61
N GLN A 81 -12.81 -8.79 -10.58
CA GLN A 81 -14.14 -9.23 -10.93
C GLN A 81 -13.96 -10.47 -11.82
N PRO A 82 -14.15 -11.71 -11.32
CA PRO A 82 -14.42 -12.81 -12.22
C PRO A 82 -15.71 -12.48 -12.99
N ARG A 83 -15.65 -12.57 -14.32
CA ARG A 83 -16.83 -12.85 -15.15
C ARG A 83 -17.09 -14.35 -15.12
#